data_AF-N9NNN3-F1
#
_entry.id   AF-N9NNN3-F1
#
_cell.length_a   1.000
_cell.length_b   1.000
_cell.length_c   1.000
_cell.angle_alpha   90.00
_cell.angle_beta   90.00
_cell.angle_gamma   90.00
#
_symmetry.space_group_name_H-M   'P 1'
#
loop_
_entity.id
_entity.type
_entity.pdbx_description
1 polymer ?
#
loop_
_entity_poly.entity_id
_entity_poly.type
_entity_poly.pdbx_seq_one_letter_code
_entity_poly.pdbx_strand_id
1 'polypeptide(L)'
;MSQALKIWKTFHKKPGGKYIFSRLLCIKIPYFSSISPLLETLAPYYCEVSMKKHAAVLNHLDTIHAIAICNLAELAAGTMTDASVPKTHS
;
A
#
# COMPACT_ATOMS: atom_id res chain seq x y z
N MET A 1 11.60 -9.79 11.23
CA MET A 1 10.46 -8.84 11.30
C MET A 1 10.81 -7.60 10.50
N SER A 2 10.13 -7.37 9.36
CA SER A 2 10.29 -6.15 8.57
C SER A 2 10.05 -4.89 9.42
N GLN A 3 10.79 -3.82 9.11
CA GLN A 3 10.63 -2.52 9.77
C GLN A 3 9.26 -1.92 9.44
N ALA A 4 8.74 -2.17 8.24
CA ALA A 4 7.40 -1.77 7.83
C ALA A 4 6.32 -2.46 8.66
N LEU A 5 6.45 -3.77 8.93
CA LEU A 5 5.52 -4.52 9.78
C LEU A 5 5.50 -3.99 11.24
N LYS A 6 6.65 -3.61 11.79
CA LYS A 6 6.74 -3.01 13.14
C LYS A 6 6.03 -1.66 13.20
N ILE A 7 6.25 -0.80 12.22
CA ILE A 7 5.61 0.52 12.14
C ILE A 7 4.10 0.33 11.96
N TRP A 8 3.68 -0.55 11.04
CA TRP A 8 2.27 -0.87 10.81
C TRP A 8 1.56 -1.33 12.10
N LYS A 9 2.13 -2.28 12.85
CA LYS A 9 1.52 -2.77 14.11
C LYS A 9 1.28 -1.66 15.14
N THR A 10 2.17 -0.67 15.20
CA THR A 10 2.04 0.49 16.10
C THR A 10 1.01 1.51 15.61
N PHE A 11 0.92 1.72 14.29
CA PHE A 11 0.03 2.73 13.71
C PHE A 11 -1.39 2.22 13.48
N HIS A 12 -1.62 0.96 13.09
CA HIS A 12 -2.96 0.48 12.72
C HIS A 12 -3.98 0.54 13.87
N LYS A 13 -3.52 0.48 15.12
CA LYS A 13 -4.37 0.55 16.32
C LYS A 13 -4.90 1.96 16.64
N LYS A 14 -4.39 2.99 15.97
CA LYS A 14 -4.79 4.38 16.20
C LYS A 14 -5.83 4.81 15.17
N PRO A 15 -6.88 5.56 15.56
CA PRO A 15 -7.81 6.13 14.60
C PRO A 15 -7.04 7.04 13.62
N GLY A 16 -7.18 6.78 12.31
CA GLY A 16 -6.44 7.48 11.26
C GLY A 16 -5.01 6.97 10.99
N GLY A 17 -4.52 5.97 11.73
CA GLY A 17 -3.18 5.41 11.54
C GLY A 17 -2.96 4.77 10.18
N LYS A 18 -4.00 4.16 9.60
CA LYS A 18 -3.99 3.65 8.21
C LYS A 18 -3.72 4.74 7.18
N TYR A 19 -4.35 5.91 7.36
CA TYR A 19 -4.20 7.05 6.46
C TYR A 19 -2.81 7.69 6.58
N ILE A 20 -2.30 7.84 7.80
CA ILE A 20 -0.95 8.35 8.05
C ILE A 20 0.10 7.41 7.45
N PHE A 21 -0.06 6.10 7.64
CA PHE A 21 0.85 5.11 7.06
C PHE A 21 0.83 5.12 5.53
N SER A 22 -0.36 5.22 4.95
CA SER A 22 -0.53 5.28 3.50
C SER A 22 0.08 6.56 2.91
N ARG A 23 -0.04 7.70 3.61
CA ARG A 23 0.62 8.94 3.22
C ARG A 23 2.16 8.84 3.35
N LEU A 24 2.67 8.20 4.40
CA LEU A 24 4.11 7.92 4.56
C LEU A 24 4.65 7.03 3.43
N LEU A 25 3.90 6.02 3.01
CA LEU A 25 4.20 5.19 1.84
C LEU A 25 4.29 6.03 0.56
N CYS A 26 3.33 6.93 0.34
CA CYS A 26 3.32 7.82 -0.83
C CYS A 26 4.51 8.80 -0.84
N ILE A 27 4.98 9.25 0.32
CA ILE A 27 6.18 10.10 0.44
C ILE A 27 7.44 9.30 0.12
N LYS A 28 7.54 8.06 0.61
CA LYS A 28 8.71 7.21 0.41
C LYS A 28 8.81 6.67 -1.02
N ILE A 29 7.67 6.45 -1.67
CA ILE A 29 7.59 5.88 -3.01
C ILE A 29 6.70 6.81 -3.86
N PRO A 30 7.29 7.85 -4.49
CA PRO A 30 6.55 8.91 -5.19
C PRO A 30 5.60 8.39 -6.26
N TYR A 31 5.93 7.26 -6.90
CA TYR A 31 5.11 6.64 -7.95
C TYR A 31 3.71 6.24 -7.46
N PHE A 32 3.60 5.74 -6.22
CA PHE A 32 2.31 5.35 -5.62
C PHE A 32 1.48 6.56 -5.17
N SER A 33 2.03 7.76 -5.11
CA SER A 33 1.27 8.98 -4.79
C SER A 33 0.17 9.26 -5.82
N SER A 34 0.42 8.91 -7.09
CA SER A 34 -0.51 9.13 -8.20
C SER A 34 -1.85 8.39 -8.05
N ILE A 35 -1.84 7.23 -7.39
CA ILE A 35 -3.01 6.38 -7.20
C ILE A 35 -3.65 6.53 -5.81
N SER A 36 -3.02 7.28 -4.89
CA SER A 36 -3.50 7.50 -3.51
C SER A 36 -4.03 6.21 -2.83
N PRO A 37 -3.20 5.16 -2.72
CA PRO A 37 -3.61 3.88 -2.17
C PRO A 37 -3.78 3.98 -0.66
N LEU A 38 -4.63 3.14 -0.11
CA LEU A 38 -4.86 2.98 1.31
C LEU A 38 -4.54 1.53 1.71
N LEU A 39 -3.61 1.34 2.63
CA LEU A 39 -3.35 0.02 3.20
C LEU A 39 -4.43 -0.25 4.25
N GLU A 40 -5.23 -1.31 4.07
CA GLU A 40 -6.31 -1.69 4.98
C GLU A 40 -5.82 -2.65 6.04
N THR A 41 -5.10 -3.68 5.61
CA THR A 41 -4.60 -4.75 6.46
C THR A 41 -3.20 -5.14 6.01
N LEU A 42 -2.28 -5.31 6.97
CA LEU A 42 -0.97 -5.88 6.72
C LEU A 42 -0.62 -6.84 7.85
N ALA A 43 -0.46 -8.11 7.48
CA ALA A 43 -0.04 -9.20 8.33
C ALA A 43 0.97 -10.08 7.56
N PRO A 44 1.74 -10.93 8.24
CA PRO A 44 2.49 -11.97 7.55
C PRO A 44 1.54 -12.80 6.68
N TYR A 45 1.90 -12.99 5.42
CA TYR A 45 1.14 -13.73 4.39
C TYR A 45 -0.20 -13.12 3.97
N TYR A 46 -0.55 -11.92 4.44
CA TYR A 46 -1.79 -11.25 4.04
C TYR A 46 -1.63 -9.73 3.97
N CYS A 47 -1.98 -9.16 2.82
CA CYS A 47 -2.01 -7.73 2.62
C CYS A 47 -3.27 -7.34 1.86
N GLU A 48 -3.94 -6.29 2.34
CA GLU A 48 -5.14 -5.74 1.75
C GLU A 48 -4.95 -4.25 1.53
N VAL A 49 -5.19 -3.82 0.31
CA VAL A 49 -5.07 -2.43 -0.12
C VAL A 49 -6.36 -2.01 -0.84
N SER A 50 -6.73 -0.76 -0.67
CA SER A 50 -7.88 -0.14 -1.32
C SER A 50 -7.45 1.14 -2.04
N MET A 51 -8.22 1.55 -3.04
CA MET A 51 -7.98 2.78 -3.79
C MET A 51 -9.34 3.39 -4.13
N LYS A 52 -9.45 4.72 -4.02
CA LYS A 52 -10.65 5.45 -4.42
C LYS A 52 -10.60 5.76 -5.91
N LYS A 53 -11.74 5.69 -6.60
CA LYS A 53 -11.87 6.20 -7.97
C LYS A 53 -11.76 7.73 -7.95
N HIS A 54 -10.79 8.30 -8.66
CA HIS A 54 -10.66 9.75 -8.87
C HIS A 54 -10.03 10.04 -10.24
N ALA A 55 -10.07 11.30 -10.68
CA ALA A 55 -9.71 11.70 -12.04
C ALA A 55 -8.31 11.21 -12.50
N ALA A 56 -7.32 11.23 -11.61
CA ALA A 56 -5.95 10.83 -11.97
C ALA A 56 -5.76 9.32 -12.21
N VAL A 57 -6.73 8.48 -11.82
CA VAL A 57 -6.67 7.01 -12.03
C VAL A 57 -7.67 6.53 -13.08
N LEU A 58 -8.28 7.43 -13.86
CA LEU A 58 -9.20 7.06 -14.94
C LEU A 58 -8.45 6.82 -16.24
N ASN A 59 -9.01 5.94 -17.07
CA ASN A 59 -8.63 5.82 -18.48
C ASN A 59 -9.52 6.71 -19.35
N HIS A 60 -9.29 6.67 -20.66
CA HIS A 60 -10.05 7.39 -21.68
C HIS A 60 -11.52 6.93 -21.82
N LEU A 61 -11.96 5.94 -21.03
CA LEU A 61 -13.34 5.42 -20.97
C LEU A 61 -13.99 5.67 -19.60
N ASP A 62 -13.46 6.59 -18.79
CA ASP A 62 -13.95 6.93 -17.44
C ASP A 62 -14.04 5.75 -16.46
N THR A 63 -13.28 4.67 -16.73
CA THR A 63 -13.11 3.52 -15.83
C THR A 63 -11.72 3.55 -15.21
N ILE A 64 -11.47 2.71 -14.19
CA ILE A 64 -10.17 2.68 -13.54
C ILE A 64 -9.11 2.20 -14.53
N HIS A 65 -8.02 2.95 -14.63
CA HIS A 65 -6.88 2.66 -15.49
C HIS A 65 -6.24 1.33 -15.07
N ALA A 66 -6.00 0.42 -16.02
CA ALA A 66 -5.42 -0.89 -15.74
C ALA A 66 -4.05 -0.77 -15.03
N ILE A 67 -3.19 0.16 -15.46
CA ILE A 67 -1.91 0.46 -14.78
C ILE A 67 -2.11 0.87 -13.32
N ALA A 68 -3.16 1.63 -12.98
CA ALA A 68 -3.42 2.00 -11.58
C ALA A 68 -3.76 0.76 -10.73
N ILE A 69 -4.51 -0.19 -11.31
CA ILE A 69 -4.80 -1.49 -10.67
C ILE A 69 -3.51 -2.31 -10.51
N CYS A 70 -2.66 -2.36 -11.53
CA CYS A 70 -1.37 -3.05 -11.45
C CYS A 70 -0.48 -2.47 -10.36
N ASN A 71 -0.38 -1.14 -10.27
CA ASN A 71 0.40 -0.47 -9.23
C ASN A 71 -0.15 -0.78 -7.83
N LEU A 72 -1.48 -0.83 -7.68
CA LEU A 72 -2.12 -1.20 -6.43
C LEU A 72 -1.78 -2.66 -6.05
N ALA A 73 -1.83 -3.57 -7.01
CA ALA A 73 -1.47 -4.98 -6.81
C ALA A 73 0.03 -5.16 -6.48
N GLU A 74 0.91 -4.42 -7.16
CA GLU A 74 2.35 -4.41 -6.90
C GLU A 74 2.66 -3.93 -5.47
N LEU A 75 1.99 -2.86 -5.03
CA LEU A 75 2.10 -2.37 -3.65
C LEU A 75 1.69 -3.45 -2.64
N ALA A 76 0.57 -4.14 -2.88
CA ALA A 76 0.09 -5.21 -2.00
C ALA A 76 1.09 -6.36 -1.92
N ALA A 77 1.57 -6.83 -3.08
CA ALA A 77 2.51 -7.94 -3.17
C ALA A 77 3.86 -7.61 -2.53
N GLY A 78 4.42 -6.43 -2.83
CA GLY A 78 5.71 -5.99 -2.29
C GLY A 78 5.67 -5.80 -0.77
N THR A 79 4.61 -5.17 -0.26
CA THR A 79 4.44 -4.97 1.19
C THR A 79 4.20 -6.29 1.93
N MET A 80 3.39 -7.21 1.37
CA MET A 80 3.20 -8.56 1.91
C MET A 80 4.51 -9.35 1.93
N THR A 81 5.28 -9.29 0.85
CA THR A 81 6.55 -10.02 0.73
C THR A 81 7.56 -9.53 1.75
N ASP A 82 7.76 -8.21 1.86
CA ASP A 82 8.64 -7.61 2.89
C ASP A 82 8.17 -7.97 4.32
N ALA A 83 6.85 -8.02 4.55
CA ALA A 83 6.28 -8.41 5.83
C ALA A 83 6.51 -9.89 6.19
N SER A 84 6.60 -10.77 5.20
CA SER A 84 6.57 -12.23 5.38
C SER A 84 7.94 -12.88 5.27
N VAL A 85 8.84 -12.35 4.44
CA VAL A 85 10.15 -12.95 4.19
C VAL A 85 11.10 -12.72 5.38
N PRO A 86 11.77 -13.77 5.89
CA PRO A 86 12.81 -13.62 6.91
C PRO A 86 13.98 -12.78 6.40
N LYS A 87 14.46 -11.83 7.21
CA LYS A 87 15.63 -10.99 6.88
C LYS A 87 16.98 -11.73 6.96
N THR A 88 16.97 -13.05 6.92
CA THR A 88 18.19 -13.85 7.11
C THR A 88 19.18 -13.61 5.97
N HIS A 89 18.70 -13.27 4.77
CA HIS A 89 19.51 -12.81 3.64
C HIS A 89 18.84 -11.55 3.08
N SER A 90 19.56 -10.43 3.01
CA SER A 90 19.11 -9.14 2.46
C SER A 90 20.28 -8.44 1.80
#